data_AF-A0A958V915-F1
#
_entry.id   AF-A0A958V915-F1
#
_cell.length_a   1.000
_cell.length_b   1.000
_cell.length_c   1.000
_cell.angle_alpha   90.00
_cell.angle_beta   90.00
_cell.angle_gamma   90.00
#
_symmetry.space_group_name_H-M   'P 1'
#
loop_
_entity.id
_entity.type
_entity.pdbx_description
1 polymer ?
#
loop_
_entity_poly.entity_id
_entity_poly.type
_entity_poly.pdbx_seq_one_letter_code
_entity_poly.pdbx_strand_id
1 'polypeptide(L)'
;MVNFSLKTYKDYRHVTIFPVAIPSIASPGAIMAVVLLTDNHIYTIREQAITTVLVLFVVFITMLFLLLASKVQKLIGEYGITVISKIMGMLLASYAIQSILSGLYGFFNKHGIT
;
A
#
# COMPACT_ATOMS: atom_id res chain seq x y z
N MET A 1 17.88 -30.19 44.16
CA MET A 1 18.20 -30.21 42.72
C MET A 1 17.24 -29.26 42.02
N VAL A 2 17.62 -27.99 41.86
CA VAL A 2 16.73 -26.93 41.34
C VAL A 2 16.72 -27.04 39.82
N ASN A 3 15.63 -27.55 39.25
CA ASN A 3 15.41 -27.53 37.80
C ASN A 3 14.97 -26.12 37.40
N PHE A 4 15.95 -25.25 37.14
CA PHE A 4 15.73 -23.95 36.54
C PHE A 4 15.32 -24.15 35.08
N SER A 5 14.03 -24.35 34.85
CA SER A 5 13.44 -24.33 33.52
C SER A 5 13.49 -22.89 33.01
N LEU A 6 14.56 -22.55 32.30
CA LEU A 6 14.65 -21.35 31.48
C LEU A 6 13.55 -21.43 30.41
N LYS A 7 12.37 -20.92 30.73
CA LYS A 7 11.32 -20.64 29.75
C LYS A 7 11.93 -19.79 28.64
N THR A 8 12.02 -20.39 27.47
CA THR A 8 12.41 -19.80 26.18
C THR A 8 11.84 -18.39 26.02
N TYR A 9 12.73 -17.41 25.92
CA TYR A 9 12.39 -16.03 25.57
C TYR A 9 11.88 -16.02 24.12
N LYS A 10 10.56 -15.93 23.95
CA LYS A 10 9.93 -15.87 22.63
C LYS A 10 10.14 -14.45 22.09
N ASP A 11 11.00 -14.30 21.09
CA ASP A 11 11.28 -13.02 20.40
C ASP A 11 10.00 -12.54 19.70
N TYR A 12 9.37 -11.49 20.24
CA TYR A 12 8.17 -10.86 19.66
C TYR A 12 8.59 -9.84 18.60
N ARG A 13 9.21 -10.27 17.50
CA ARG A 13 9.41 -9.43 16.30
C ARG A 13 8.30 -9.60 15.27
N HIS A 14 7.07 -9.75 15.73
CA HIS A 14 5.91 -9.64 14.85
C HIS A 14 5.68 -8.15 14.55
N VAL A 15 6.32 -7.65 13.49
CA VAL A 15 5.79 -6.48 12.79
C VAL A 15 4.43 -6.92 12.26
N THR A 16 3.38 -6.41 12.88
CA THR A 16 2.00 -6.74 12.51
C THR A 16 1.73 -6.15 11.13
N ILE A 17 2.00 -6.92 10.09
CA ILE A 17 1.68 -6.58 8.70
C ILE A 17 0.18 -6.83 8.53
N PHE A 18 -0.65 -5.91 9.01
CA PHE A 18 -2.12 -5.94 8.92
C PHE A 18 -2.61 -4.62 8.32
N PRO A 19 -3.77 -4.66 7.64
CA PRO A 19 -3.82 -4.85 6.21
C PRO A 19 -3.33 -3.60 5.47
N VAL A 20 -2.06 -3.51 5.07
CA VAL A 20 -1.60 -2.49 4.09
C VAL A 20 -1.71 -3.04 2.66
N ALA A 21 -1.62 -4.36 2.49
CA ALA A 21 -1.73 -5.01 1.18
C ALA A 21 -3.09 -4.78 0.51
N ILE A 22 -4.18 -4.87 1.28
CA ILE A 22 -5.55 -4.65 0.77
C ILE A 22 -5.78 -3.18 0.36
N PRO A 23 -5.49 -2.16 1.21
CA PRO A 23 -5.65 -0.76 0.81
C PRO A 23 -4.65 -0.33 -0.25
N SER A 24 -3.53 -1.04 -0.45
CA SER A 24 -2.60 -0.74 -1.54
C SER A 24 -3.12 -1.19 -2.91
N ILE A 25 -3.73 -2.37 -3.02
CA ILE A 25 -4.20 -2.91 -4.31
C ILE A 25 -5.45 -2.19 -4.80
N ALA A 26 -6.43 -1.98 -3.92
CA ALA A 26 -7.69 -1.32 -4.24
C ALA A 26 -7.85 -0.07 -3.38
N SER A 27 -6.87 0.83 -3.47
CA SER A 27 -6.95 2.09 -2.73
C SER A 27 -8.23 2.84 -3.09
N PRO A 28 -8.86 3.56 -2.14
CA PRO A 28 -10.07 4.34 -2.43
C PRO A 28 -9.91 5.31 -3.59
N GLY A 29 -8.70 5.88 -3.77
CA GLY A 29 -8.36 6.74 -4.90
C GLY A 29 -8.35 6.00 -6.24
N ALA A 30 -7.81 4.79 -6.29
CA ALA A 30 -7.84 3.96 -7.49
C ALA A 30 -9.28 3.58 -7.88
N ILE A 31 -10.12 3.21 -6.89
CA ILE A 31 -11.53 2.91 -7.12
C ILE A 31 -12.26 4.15 -7.66
N MET A 32 -12.05 5.32 -7.03
CA MET A 32 -12.65 6.58 -7.48
C MET A 32 -12.24 6.92 -8.91
N ALA A 33 -10.96 6.75 -9.26
CA ALA A 33 -10.49 6.98 -10.63
C ALA A 33 -11.19 6.08 -11.65
N VAL A 34 -11.34 4.79 -11.36
CA VAL A 34 -12.05 3.86 -12.26
C VAL A 34 -13.52 4.24 -12.40
N VAL A 35 -14.18 4.63 -11.30
CA VAL A 35 -15.57 5.11 -11.34
C VAL A 35 -15.70 6.35 -12.22
N LEU A 36 -14.80 7.33 -12.07
CA LEU A 36 -14.81 8.55 -12.90
C LEU A 36 -14.50 8.24 -14.37
N LEU A 37 -13.54 7.38 -14.65
CA LEU A 37 -13.16 6.96 -16.01
C LEU A 37 -14.19 6.02 -16.67
N THR A 38 -15.21 5.61 -15.92
CA THR A 38 -16.33 4.80 -16.40
C THR A 38 -17.65 5.56 -16.30
N ASP A 39 -17.62 6.89 -16.20
CA ASP A 39 -18.84 7.70 -16.25
C ASP A 39 -19.46 7.65 -17.65
N ASN A 40 -20.70 7.15 -17.73
CA ASN A 40 -21.49 7.03 -18.95
C ASN A 40 -21.87 8.36 -19.60
N HIS A 41 -21.83 9.46 -18.85
CA HIS A 41 -22.18 10.79 -19.37
C HIS A 41 -20.98 11.48 -20.04
N ILE A 42 -19.76 11.08 -19.67
CA ILE A 42 -18.52 11.72 -20.13
C ILE A 42 -17.81 10.84 -21.16
N TYR A 43 -17.79 9.52 -20.95
CA TYR A 43 -17.01 8.58 -21.75
C TYR A 43 -17.89 7.64 -22.56
N THR A 44 -17.46 7.36 -23.78
CA THR A 44 -18.12 6.41 -24.67
C THR A 44 -17.91 4.96 -24.20
N ILE A 45 -18.81 4.05 -24.59
CA ILE A 45 -18.70 2.61 -24.28
C ILE A 45 -17.32 2.04 -24.69
N ARG A 46 -16.73 2.55 -25.78
CA ARG A 46 -15.41 2.13 -26.23
C ARG A 46 -14.30 2.52 -25.25
N GLU A 47 -14.33 3.74 -24.74
CA GLU A 47 -13.35 4.22 -23.76
C GLU A 47 -13.47 3.48 -22.44
N GLN A 48 -14.70 3.22 -22.00
CA GLN A 48 -14.97 2.42 -20.81
C GLN A 48 -14.51 0.97 -20.94
N ALA A 49 -14.66 0.37 -22.13
CA ALA A 49 -14.15 -0.97 -22.41
C ALA A 49 -12.61 -1.00 -22.30
N ILE A 50 -11.92 0.03 -22.80
CA ILE A 50 -10.46 0.16 -22.66
C ILE A 50 -10.07 0.28 -21.19
N THR A 51 -10.72 1.15 -20.41
CA THR A 51 -10.51 1.28 -18.96
C THR A 51 -10.69 -0.05 -18.24
N THR A 52 -11.76 -0.78 -18.57
CA THR A 52 -12.06 -2.10 -17.99
C THR A 52 -10.95 -3.12 -18.28
N VAL A 53 -10.50 -3.20 -19.55
CA VAL A 53 -9.42 -4.11 -19.96
C VAL A 53 -8.12 -3.78 -19.22
N LEU A 54 -7.79 -2.50 -19.05
CA LEU A 54 -6.61 -2.06 -18.31
C LEU A 54 -6.68 -2.45 -16.82
N VAL A 55 -7.83 -2.23 -16.17
CA VAL A 55 -8.02 -2.64 -14.77
C VAL A 55 -7.89 -4.15 -14.62
N LEU A 56 -8.53 -4.93 -15.50
CA LEU A 56 -8.42 -6.39 -15.51
C LEU A 56 -6.97 -6.84 -15.71
N PHE A 57 -6.22 -6.19 -16.59
CA PHE A 57 -4.81 -6.48 -16.82
C PHE A 57 -3.95 -6.23 -15.57
N VAL A 58 -4.14 -5.09 -14.90
CA VAL A 58 -3.43 -4.77 -13.65
C VAL A 58 -3.76 -5.79 -12.57
N VAL A 59 -5.04 -6.12 -12.36
CA VAL A 59 -5.48 -7.12 -11.38
C VAL A 59 -4.88 -8.49 -11.68
N PHE A 60 -4.84 -8.88 -12.96
CA PHE A 60 -4.23 -10.13 -13.39
C PHE A 60 -2.73 -10.18 -13.07
N ILE A 61 -1.99 -9.10 -13.31
CA ILE A 61 -0.57 -9.00 -12.94
C ILE A 61 -0.41 -9.07 -11.41
N THR A 62 -1.23 -8.34 -10.65
CA THR A 62 -1.20 -8.40 -9.19
C THR A 62 -1.44 -9.82 -8.68
N MET A 63 -2.42 -10.53 -9.25
CA MET A 63 -2.69 -11.93 -8.93
C MET A 63 -1.46 -12.81 -9.18
N LEU A 64 -0.77 -12.64 -10.31
CA LEU A 64 0.45 -13.40 -10.61
C LEU A 64 1.56 -13.14 -9.58
N PHE A 65 1.75 -11.87 -9.18
CA PHE A 65 2.72 -11.54 -8.13
C PHE A 65 2.35 -12.14 -6.78
N LEU A 66 1.07 -12.15 -6.41
CA LEU A 66 0.60 -12.78 -5.18
C LEU A 66 0.82 -14.30 -5.20
N LEU A 67 0.60 -14.95 -6.35
CA LEU A 67 0.87 -16.38 -6.50
C LEU A 67 2.38 -16.70 -6.36
N LEU A 68 3.23 -15.79 -6.85
CA LEU A 68 4.69 -15.90 -6.71
C LEU A 68 5.20 -15.41 -5.35
N ALA A 69 4.35 -14.80 -4.51
CA ALA A 69 4.76 -14.16 -3.28
C ALA A 69 5.48 -15.13 -2.34
N SER A 70 5.06 -16.40 -2.25
CA SER A 70 5.74 -17.41 -1.43
C SER A 70 7.17 -17.72 -1.91
N LYS A 71 7.43 -17.66 -3.22
CA LYS A 71 8.79 -17.82 -3.77
C LYS A 71 9.64 -16.58 -3.49
N VAL A 72 9.06 -15.40 -3.69
CA VAL A 72 9.69 -14.11 -3.39
C VAL A 72 10.04 -14.01 -1.90
N GLN A 73 9.16 -14.47 -1.02
CA GLN A 73 9.38 -14.50 0.42
C GLN A 73 10.60 -15.34 0.80
N LYS A 74 10.75 -16.52 0.18
CA LYS A 74 11.92 -17.40 0.38
C LYS A 74 13.22 -16.79 -0.15
N LEU A 75 13.15 -16.05 -1.26
CA LEU A 75 14.32 -15.39 -1.85
C LEU A 75 14.80 -14.19 -1.00
N ILE A 76 13.86 -13.39 -0.50
CA ILE A 76 14.15 -12.19 0.31
C ILE A 76 14.54 -12.54 1.75
N GLY A 77 13.97 -13.62 2.31
CA GLY A 77 14.20 -14.04 3.68
C GLY A 77 13.53 -13.15 4.75
N GLU A 78 13.47 -13.65 5.98
CA GLU A 78 12.72 -13.00 7.08
C GLU A 78 13.28 -11.63 7.47
N TYR A 79 14.61 -11.47 7.43
CA TYR A 79 15.27 -10.20 7.71
C TYR A 79 14.92 -9.14 6.65
N GLY A 80 14.93 -9.51 5.37
CA GLY A 80 14.56 -8.60 4.28
C GLY A 80 13.12 -8.12 4.41
N ILE A 81 12.19 -9.01 4.72
CA ILE A 81 10.77 -8.67 4.96
C ILE A 81 10.63 -7.69 6.13
N THR A 82 11.39 -7.91 7.20
CA THR A 82 11.39 -7.02 8.38
C THR A 82 11.87 -5.62 8.03
N VAL A 83 12.95 -5.51 7.24
CA VAL A 83 13.49 -4.21 6.80
C VAL A 83 12.50 -3.51 5.86
N ILE A 84 11.96 -4.21 4.87
CA ILE A 84 10.99 -3.65 3.92
C ILE A 84 9.75 -3.14 4.66
N SER A 85 9.24 -3.91 5.64
CA SER A 85 8.07 -3.49 6.43
C SER A 85 8.32 -2.19 7.19
N LYS A 86 9.53 -2.00 7.74
CA LYS A 86 9.92 -0.74 8.39
C LYS A 86 10.00 0.41 7.39
N ILE A 87 10.59 0.17 6.21
CA ILE A 87 10.71 1.19 5.16
C ILE A 87 9.34 1.65 4.68
N MET A 88 8.40 0.73 4.41
CA MET A 88 7.04 1.08 4.01
C MET A 88 6.37 1.98 5.04
N GLY A 89 6.51 1.68 6.33
CA GLY A 89 6.00 2.54 7.40
C GLY A 89 6.63 3.94 7.42
N MET A 90 7.95 4.03 7.25
CA MET A 90 8.66 5.32 7.21
C MET A 90 8.27 6.16 5.98
N LEU A 91 8.09 5.53 4.82
CA LEU A 91 7.63 6.20 3.60
C LEU A 91 6.22 6.77 3.75
N LEU A 92 5.29 5.99 4.33
CA LEU A 92 3.92 6.45 4.59
C LEU A 92 3.90 7.63 5.58
N ALA A 93 4.71 7.57 6.64
CA ALA A 93 4.82 8.67 7.60
C ALA A 93 5.37 9.94 6.95
N SER A 94 6.40 9.82 6.13
CA SER A 94 6.97 10.94 5.38
C SER A 94 5.95 11.54 4.41
N TYR A 95 5.24 10.71 3.64
CA TYR A 95 4.21 11.18 2.71
C TYR A 95 3.04 11.87 3.43
N ALA A 96 2.64 11.36 4.59
CA ALA A 96 1.62 12.00 5.42
C ALA A 96 2.06 13.40 5.88
N ILE A 97 3.30 13.54 6.38
CA ILE A 97 3.86 14.84 6.77
C ILE A 97 3.91 15.78 5.56
N GLN A 98 4.37 15.30 4.40
CA GLN A 98 4.41 16.09 3.18
C GLN A 98 3.01 16.59 2.79
N SER A 99 1.99 15.74 2.81
CA SER A 99 0.62 16.12 2.50
C SER A 99 0.08 17.19 3.46
N ILE A 100 0.40 17.10 4.76
CA ILE A 100 0.01 18.10 5.76
C ILE A 100 0.70 19.43 5.47
N LEU A 101 2.01 19.42 5.24
CA LEU A 101 2.79 20.63 4.92
C LEU A 101 2.30 21.30 3.63
N SER A 102 2.03 20.53 2.58
CA SER A 102 1.48 21.04 1.33
C SER A 102 0.09 21.69 1.54
N GLY A 103 -0.76 21.08 2.37
CA GLY A 103 -2.04 21.66 2.75
C GLY A 103 -1.90 22.98 3.52
N LEU A 104 -1.01 23.03 4.51
CA LEU A 104 -0.70 24.24 5.27
C LEU A 104 -0.14 25.34 4.37
N TYR A 105 0.84 25.02 3.53
CA TYR A 105 1.44 25.97 2.61
C TYR A 105 0.41 26.55 1.65
N GLY A 106 -0.48 25.71 1.10
CA GLY A 106 -1.60 26.15 0.27
C GLY A 106 -2.56 27.09 1.01
N PHE A 107 -2.82 26.84 2.30
CA PHE A 107 -3.65 27.70 3.13
C PHE A 107 -3.02 29.09 3.37
N PHE A 108 -1.74 29.13 3.73
CA PHE A 108 -1.01 30.38 4.01
C PHE A 108 -0.81 31.23 2.76
N ASN A 109 -0.45 30.62 1.63
CA ASN A 109 -0.29 31.31 0.35
C ASN A 109 -1.61 31.93 -0.15
N LYS A 110 -2.75 31.25 0.09
CA LYS A 110 -4.07 31.77 -0.28
C LYS A 110 -4.54 32.95 0.58
N HIS A 111 -4.04 33.09 1.81
CA HIS A 111 -4.40 34.17 2.74
C HIS A 111 -3.34 35.29 2.84
N GLY A 112 -2.31 35.26 1.98
CA GLY A 112 -1.34 36.36 1.84
C GLY A 112 -0.46 36.61 3.06
N ILE A 113 -0.23 35.57 3.88
CA ILE A 113 0.62 35.66 5.10
C ILE A 113 2.09 35.33 4.81
N THR A 114 2.45 35.13 3.54
CA THR A 114 3.79 35.10 2.93
C THR A 114 3.59 35.33 1.43
#